data_AF-A0A2D7Z4V4-F1
#
_entry.id   AF-A0A2D7Z4V4-F1
#
_cell.length_a   1.000
_cell.length_b   1.000
_cell.length_c   1.000
_cell.angle_alpha   90.00
_cell.angle_beta   90.00
_cell.angle_gamma   90.00
#
_symmetry.space_group_name_H-M   'P 1'
#
loop_
_entity.id
_entity.type
_entity.pdbx_description
1 polymer ?
#
loop_
_entity_poly.entity_id
_entity_poly.type
_entity_poly.pdbx_seq_one_letter_code
_entity_poly.pdbx_strand_id
1 'polypeptide(L)' 'MSQRSIDPADYQELPVAVTVMQKHFPANFVISPHVHRRDQLIFAASGTMRVRTDSHSWIVPPRRALYMPGG' A
#
# COMPACT_ATOMS: atom_id res chain seq x y z
N MET A 1 10.78 -15.43 -14.75
CA MET A 1 10.08 -14.13 -14.77
C MET A 1 10.83 -13.20 -13.83
N SER A 2 11.21 -12.00 -14.27
CA SER A 2 11.89 -11.03 -13.40
C SER A 2 10.96 -10.63 -12.25
N GLN A 3 11.49 -10.61 -11.02
CA GLN A 3 10.74 -10.17 -9.85
C GLN A 3 10.52 -8.65 -9.95
N ARG A 4 9.27 -8.21 -9.85
CA ARG A 4 8.96 -6.77 -9.77
C ARG A 4 9.53 -6.20 -8.47
N SER A 5 9.97 -4.94 -8.52
CA SER A 5 10.47 -4.26 -7.33
C SER A 5 9.40 -4.21 -6.22
N ILE A 6 9.88 -4.19 -4.99
CA ILE A 6 9.07 -3.95 -3.80
C ILE A 6 9.45 -2.63 -3.13
N ASP A 7 10.35 -1.85 -3.73
CA ASP A 7 10.65 -0.50 -3.29
C ASP A 7 9.62 0.47 -3.90
N PRO A 8 8.81 1.17 -3.09
CA PRO A 8 7.89 2.18 -3.62
C PRO A 8 8.58 3.32 -4.37
N ALA A 9 9.86 3.60 -4.10
CA ALA A 9 10.63 4.66 -4.78
C ALA A 9 10.77 4.40 -6.27
N ASP A 10 10.89 3.13 -6.69
CA ASP A 10 11.07 2.72 -8.09
C ASP A 10 9.84 3.04 -8.97
N TYR A 11 8.71 3.40 -8.36
CA TYR A 11 7.44 3.60 -9.05
C TYR A 11 7.01 5.06 -9.16
N GLN A 12 7.72 6.00 -8.54
CA GLN A 12 7.22 7.38 -8.39
C GLN A 12 7.24 8.15 -9.71
N GLU A 13 8.31 8.01 -10.50
CA GLU A 13 8.54 8.78 -11.74
C GLU A 13 8.18 8.01 -13.02
N LEU A 14 7.59 6.82 -12.92
CA LEU A 14 7.21 6.06 -14.12
C LEU A 14 6.13 6.83 -14.90
N PRO A 15 6.25 6.91 -16.25
CA PRO A 15 5.33 7.68 -17.11
C PRO A 15 4.01 6.92 -17.36
N VAL A 16 3.43 6.36 -16.30
CA VAL A 16 2.18 5.61 -16.33
C VAL A 16 1.24 6.13 -15.24
N ALA A 17 -0.06 6.09 -15.54
CA ALA A 17 -1.09 6.54 -14.59
C ALA A 17 -1.17 5.62 -13.35
N VAL A 18 -1.00 4.30 -13.55
CA VAL A 18 -1.14 3.30 -12.50
C VAL A 18 0.05 2.34 -12.52
N THR A 19 0.60 2.09 -11.34
CA THR A 19 1.61 1.06 -11.08
C THR A 19 1.06 0.02 -10.11
N VAL A 20 1.61 -1.18 -10.12
CA VAL A 20 1.17 -2.27 -9.25
C VAL A 20 2.38 -2.89 -8.56
N MET A 21 2.34 -2.87 -7.23
CA MET A 21 3.35 -3.45 -6.35
C MET A 21 2.67 -4.43 -5.39
N GLN A 22 3.18 -5.67 -5.34
CA GLN A 22 2.71 -6.68 -4.40
C GLN A 22 3.72 -6.83 -3.27
N LYS A 23 3.24 -6.88 -2.03
CA LYS A 23 4.05 -7.14 -0.84
C LYS A 23 3.40 -8.22 0.02
N HIS A 24 4.24 -9.01 0.67
CA HIS A 24 3.83 -9.95 1.70
C HIS A 24 4.31 -9.43 3.05
N PHE A 25 3.44 -9.46 4.04
CA PHE A 25 3.75 -9.07 5.40
C PHE A 25 3.38 -10.22 6.34
N PRO A 26 4.25 -10.59 7.30
CA PRO A 26 3.88 -11.54 8.34
C PRO A 26 2.80 -10.94 9.26
N ALA A 27 2.16 -11.80 10.05
CA ALA A 27 1.21 -11.35 11.06
C ALA A 27 1.88 -10.35 12.02
N ASN A 28 1.15 -9.29 12.38
CA ASN A 28 1.61 -8.21 13.27
C ASN A 28 2.77 -7.36 12.74
N PHE A 29 3.14 -7.48 11.47
CA PHE A 29 4.11 -6.57 10.86
C PHE A 29 3.59 -5.13 10.86
N VAL A 30 4.47 -4.17 11.19
CA VAL A 30 4.15 -2.74 11.24
C VAL A 30 5.04 -2.01 10.24
N ILE A 31 4.41 -1.21 9.38
CA ILE A 31 5.10 -0.19 8.59
C ILE A 31 5.08 1.09 9.42
N SER A 32 6.25 1.69 9.66
CA SER A 32 6.36 2.97 10.37
C SER A 32 5.55 4.08 9.69
N PRO A 33 5.07 5.10 10.42
CA PRO A 33 4.40 6.26 9.81
C PRO A 33 5.27 6.91 8.73
N HIS A 34 4.63 7.32 7.63
CA HIS A 34 5.29 7.90 6.47
C HIS A 34 4.26 8.59 5.55
N VAL A 35 4.75 9.28 4.52
CA VAL A 35 3.98 10.06 3.55
C VAL A 35 4.26 9.58 2.12
N HIS A 36 3.33 9.87 1.21
CA HIS A 36 3.39 9.41 -0.18
C HIS A 36 3.12 10.52 -1.18
N ARG A 37 3.92 10.60 -2.24
CA ARG A 37 3.68 11.53 -3.36
C ARG A 37 2.46 11.12 -4.21
N ARG A 38 2.30 9.82 -4.46
CA ARG A 38 1.19 9.27 -5.24
C ARG A 38 0.13 8.69 -4.33
N ASP A 39 -1.14 8.87 -4.71
CA ASP A 39 -2.25 8.15 -4.10
C ASP A 39 -2.05 6.64 -4.18
N GLN A 40 -2.60 5.93 -3.20
CA GLN A 40 -2.56 4.48 -3.15
C GLN A 40 -3.97 3.89 -3.10
N LEU A 41 -4.17 2.83 -3.87
CA LEU A 41 -5.28 1.90 -3.66
C LEU A 41 -4.76 0.65 -2.96
N ILE A 42 -4.97 0.58 -1.66
CA ILE A 42 -4.44 -0.47 -0.79
C ILE A 42 -5.42 -1.64 -0.78
N PHE A 43 -5.06 -2.75 -1.42
CA PHE A 43 -5.92 -3.93 -1.56
C PHE A 43 -5.41 -5.11 -0.72
N ALA A 44 -6.25 -5.61 0.18
CA ALA A 44 -5.95 -6.81 0.95
C ALA A 44 -6.26 -8.07 0.13
N ALA A 45 -5.27 -8.54 -0.64
CA ALA A 45 -5.41 -9.77 -1.43
C ALA A 45 -5.73 -11.00 -0.55
N SER A 46 -5.07 -11.10 0.60
CA SER A 46 -5.33 -12.07 1.66
C SER A 46 -5.01 -11.48 3.03
N GLY A 47 -5.53 -12.09 4.09
CA GLY A 47 -5.38 -11.56 5.45
C GLY A 47 -6.12 -10.24 5.67
N THR A 48 -5.89 -9.62 6.83
CA THR A 48 -6.48 -8.33 7.21
C THR A 48 -5.38 -7.32 7.48
N MET A 49 -5.57 -6.10 7.01
CA MET A 49 -4.69 -4.97 7.34
C MET A 49 -5.42 -3.95 8.21
N ARG A 50 -4.64 -3.19 8.98
CA ARG A 50 -5.12 -1.98 9.65
C ARG A 50 -4.31 -0.81 9.14
N VAL A 51 -4.97 0.14 8.51
CA VAL A 51 -4.35 1.36 8.00
C VAL A 51 -4.75 2.50 8.92
N ARG A 52 -3.80 3.34 9.30
CA ARG A 52 -4.05 4.48 10.18
C ARG A 52 -3.38 5.72 9.64
N THR A 53 -4.04 6.84 9.82
CA THR A 53 -3.46 8.18 9.83
C THR A 53 -3.49 8.70 11.27
N ASP A 54 -3.00 9.90 11.50
CA ASP A 54 -3.02 10.52 12.83
C ASP A 54 -4.44 10.70 13.40
N SER A 55 -5.44 10.83 12.52
CA SER A 55 -6.83 11.12 12.89
C SER A 55 -7.80 9.97 12.68
N HIS A 56 -7.44 8.95 11.89
CA HIS A 56 -8.36 7.91 11.46
C HIS A 56 -7.72 6.53 11.41
N SER A 57 -8.54 5.49 11.54
CA SER A 57 -8.12 4.10 11.46
C SER A 57 -9.16 3.27 10.72
N TRP A 58 -8.71 2.46 9.77
CA TRP A 58 -9.55 1.53 9.01
C TRP A 58 -9.05 0.10 9.17
N ILE A 59 -9.99 -0.84 9.22
CA ILE A 59 -9.71 -2.26 9.03
C ILE A 59 -10.03 -2.59 7.57
N VAL A 60 -9.06 -3.15 6.85
CA VAL A 60 -9.20 -3.57 5.46
C VAL A 60 -9.25 -5.10 5.43
N PRO A 61 -10.45 -5.71 5.38
CA PRO A 61 -10.60 -7.17 5.35
C PRO A 61 -10.22 -7.74 3.96
N PRO A 62 -10.06 -9.07 3.85
CA PRO A 62 -9.71 -9.71 2.58
C PRO A 62 -10.66 -9.30 1.45
N ARG A 63 -10.09 -9.13 0.25
CA ARG A 63 -10.80 -8.77 -0.98
C ARG A 63 -11.49 -7.41 -0.93
N ARG A 64 -11.04 -6.49 -0.07
CA ARG A 64 -11.47 -5.09 -0.04
C ARG A 64 -10.28 -4.16 -0.23
N ALA A 65 -10.59 -2.93 -0.67
CA ALA A 65 -9.59 -1.91 -0.94
C ALA A 65 -9.90 -0.64 -0.14
N LEU A 66 -8.85 0.08 0.22
CA LEU A 66 -8.90 1.43 0.76
C LEU A 66 -8.19 2.36 -0.22
N TYR A 67 -8.86 3.43 -0.65
CA TYR A 67 -8.20 4.52 -1.34
C TYR A 67 -7.59 5.47 -0.30
N MET A 68 -6.29 5.75 -0.44
CA MET A 68 -5.52 6.63 0.41
C MET A 68 -4.90 7.73 -0.45
N PRO A 69 -5.37 8.98 -0.33
CA PRO A 69 -4.76 10.11 -1.01
C PRO A 69 -3.28 10.28 -0.63
N GLY A 70 -2.49 10.79 -1.56
CA GLY A 70 -1.13 11.27 -1.29
C GLY A 70 -1.14 12.50 -0.39
N GLY A 71 0.01 12.74 0.26
CA GLY A 71 0.17 13.70 1.34
C GLY A 71 1.23 13.22 2.32
#